data_AF-A0A558GXI5-F1
#
_entry.id   AF-A0A558GXI5-F1
#
_cell.length_a   1.000
_cell.length_b   1.000
_cell.length_c   1.000
_cell.angle_alpha   90.00
_cell.angle_beta   90.00
_cell.angle_gamma   90.00
#
_symmetry.space_group_name_H-M   'P 1'
#
loop_
_entity.id
_entity.type
_entity.pdbx_description
1 polymer ?
#
loop_
_entity_poly.entity_id
_entity_poly.type
_entity_poly.pdbx_seq_one_letter_code
_entity_poly.pdbx_strand_id
1 'polypeptide(L)'
;MASDPKYAPGQIVKGRTICGAKNKQEKPCGLSPAEGATRCGRHGGNSPQARKAAERRVAEAQAQKELERGVRTLGLPIDIDPGKALLDEIHWTAGHVAWLREKVQDLDTVDKLTRGTEDRTTWNKDGDSEFHEGSDESGNPNAHSLVWGQTEYRDKTGGEDAGQTVVEQAGINIWYQLYFKERDHLAKVCALALKAGIEERKVKLAESQGALVAEAIRRILAALNLSPAQQALVPEIVPQQLRLLAGGNAL
;
A
#
# COMPACT_ATOMS: atom_id res chain seq x y z
N MET A 1 -38.70 -0.96 -14.59
CA MET A 1 -38.68 -2.43 -14.66
C MET A 1 -37.24 -2.86 -14.88
N ALA A 2 -36.60 -3.52 -13.91
CA ALA A 2 -35.22 -4.00 -14.09
C ALA A 2 -35.23 -5.16 -15.10
N SER A 3 -34.48 -5.01 -16.19
CA SER A 3 -34.31 -6.09 -17.17
C SER A 3 -33.65 -7.29 -16.50
N ASP A 4 -34.16 -8.50 -16.72
CA ASP A 4 -33.57 -9.75 -16.23
C ASP A 4 -32.05 -9.74 -16.48
N PRO A 5 -31.22 -9.85 -15.43
CA PRO A 5 -29.76 -9.80 -15.52
C PRO A 5 -29.20 -10.78 -16.54
N LYS A 6 -29.90 -11.89 -16.81
CA LYS A 6 -29.56 -12.90 -17.82
C LYS A 6 -29.49 -12.35 -19.24
N TYR A 7 -30.17 -11.24 -19.54
CA TYR A 7 -30.14 -10.62 -20.86
C TYR A 7 -29.44 -9.26 -20.89
N ALA A 8 -28.63 -8.94 -19.88
CA ALA A 8 -27.92 -7.66 -19.81
C ALA A 8 -26.96 -7.48 -21.02
N PRO A 9 -26.79 -6.25 -21.54
CA PRO A 9 -25.78 -5.95 -22.55
C PRO A 9 -24.37 -6.05 -21.96
N GLY A 10 -23.39 -6.50 -22.75
CA GLY A 10 -21.98 -6.49 -22.34
C GLY A 10 -21.61 -7.51 -21.25
N GLN A 11 -22.40 -8.56 -21.08
CA GLN A 11 -22.08 -9.66 -20.16
C GLN A 11 -20.76 -10.34 -20.51
N ILE A 12 -20.02 -10.77 -19.49
CA ILE A 12 -18.78 -11.54 -19.64
C ILE A 12 -19.06 -12.99 -19.24
N VAL A 13 -18.86 -13.93 -20.17
CA VAL A 13 -19.00 -15.36 -19.93
C VAL A 13 -17.69 -16.04 -20.32
N LYS A 14 -17.08 -16.77 -19.39
CA LYS A 14 -15.77 -17.44 -19.58
C LYS A 14 -14.70 -16.47 -20.14
N GLY A 15 -14.65 -15.25 -19.61
CA GLY A 15 -13.66 -14.23 -19.98
C GLY A 15 -13.90 -13.54 -21.33
N ARG A 16 -15.04 -13.79 -22.01
CA ARG A 16 -15.38 -13.12 -23.27
C ARG A 16 -16.68 -12.36 -23.16
N THR A 17 -16.73 -11.16 -23.74
CA THR A 17 -17.97 -10.39 -23.87
C THR A 17 -18.92 -11.08 -24.84
N ILE A 18 -20.15 -11.29 -24.41
CA ILE A 18 -21.22 -11.85 -25.23
C ILE A 18 -22.35 -10.85 -25.44
N CYS A 19 -23.11 -11.07 -26.51
CA CYS A 19 -24.24 -10.22 -26.86
C CYS A 19 -25.33 -10.24 -25.79
N GLY A 20 -25.67 -11.37 -25.19
CA GLY A 20 -26.68 -11.48 -24.13
C GLY A 20 -28.14 -11.15 -24.51
N ALA A 21 -28.44 -10.73 -25.75
CA ALA A 21 -29.81 -10.40 -26.15
C ALA A 21 -30.67 -11.67 -26.28
N LYS A 22 -32.00 -11.58 -26.09
CA LYS A 22 -32.91 -12.71 -26.31
C LYS A 22 -32.89 -13.13 -27.78
N ASN A 23 -32.58 -14.40 -28.05
CA ASN A 23 -32.70 -15.00 -29.38
C ASN A 23 -34.14 -15.51 -29.62
N LYS A 24 -34.40 -16.09 -30.81
CA LYS A 24 -35.72 -16.65 -31.17
C LYS A 24 -36.20 -17.81 -30.27
N GLN A 25 -35.30 -18.43 -29.52
CA GLN A 25 -35.57 -19.54 -28.59
C GLN A 25 -35.62 -19.05 -27.13
N GLU A 26 -35.73 -17.73 -26.94
CA GLU A 26 -35.73 -17.06 -25.63
C GLU A 26 -34.48 -17.32 -24.78
N LYS A 27 -33.37 -17.71 -25.41
CA LYS A 27 -32.06 -17.92 -24.77
C LYS A 27 -31.14 -16.72 -25.01
N PRO A 28 -30.19 -16.44 -24.11
CA PRO A 28 -29.24 -15.35 -24.30
C PRO A 28 -28.32 -15.64 -25.49
N CYS A 29 -28.14 -14.63 -26.33
CA CYS A 29 -27.29 -14.71 -27.50
C CYS A 29 -25.81 -14.81 -27.11
N GLY A 30 -25.16 -15.91 -27.48
CA GLY A 30 -23.74 -16.17 -27.21
C GLY A 30 -22.75 -15.55 -28.20
N LEU A 31 -23.23 -14.84 -29.23
CA LEU A 31 -22.35 -14.18 -30.21
C LEU A 31 -21.53 -13.06 -29.55
N SER A 32 -20.25 -12.99 -29.86
CA SER A 32 -19.39 -11.89 -29.42
C SER A 32 -19.71 -10.60 -30.19
N PRO A 33 -19.87 -9.47 -29.50
CA PRO A 33 -19.92 -8.15 -30.12
C PRO A 33 -18.59 -7.79 -30.82
N ALA A 34 -18.63 -6.79 -31.70
CA ALA A 34 -17.42 -6.12 -32.17
C ALA A 34 -16.71 -5.42 -31.00
N GLU A 35 -15.44 -5.04 -31.18
CA GLU A 35 -14.65 -4.37 -30.14
C GLU A 35 -15.35 -3.10 -29.62
N GLY A 36 -15.40 -2.93 -28.30
CA GLY A 36 -16.12 -1.83 -27.64
C GLY A 36 -17.66 -1.91 -27.67
N ALA A 37 -18.26 -2.84 -28.44
CA ALA A 37 -19.70 -3.02 -28.50
C ALA A 37 -20.23 -3.95 -27.40
N THR A 38 -21.49 -3.78 -27.02
CA THR A 38 -22.14 -4.57 -25.94
C THR A 38 -23.17 -5.58 -26.47
N ARG A 39 -23.54 -5.49 -27.75
CA ARG A 39 -24.43 -6.41 -28.47
C ARG A 39 -23.82 -6.76 -29.83
N CYS A 40 -24.13 -7.95 -30.36
CA CYS A 40 -23.69 -8.33 -31.71
C CYS A 40 -24.44 -7.54 -32.79
N GLY A 41 -23.93 -7.56 -34.02
CA GLY A 41 -24.52 -6.84 -35.14
C GLY A 41 -25.98 -7.19 -35.43
N ARG A 42 -26.40 -8.44 -35.15
CA ARG A 42 -27.79 -8.93 -35.32
C ARG A 42 -28.76 -8.44 -34.24
N HIS A 43 -28.25 -7.97 -33.11
CA HIS A 43 -29.05 -7.48 -31.98
C HIS A 43 -28.70 -6.02 -31.65
N GLY A 44 -28.52 -5.19 -32.69
CA GLY A 44 -28.39 -3.73 -32.59
C GLY A 44 -26.96 -3.19 -32.57
N GLY A 45 -25.94 -4.05 -32.52
CA GLY A 45 -24.53 -3.64 -32.53
C GLY A 45 -24.09 -2.91 -33.81
N ASN A 46 -24.82 -3.06 -34.91
CA ASN A 46 -24.52 -2.43 -36.20
C ASN A 46 -25.19 -1.06 -36.40
N SER A 47 -26.03 -0.62 -35.46
CA SER A 47 -26.65 0.70 -35.58
C SER A 47 -25.59 1.82 -35.54
N PRO A 48 -25.77 2.95 -36.24
CA PRO A 48 -24.79 4.04 -36.25
C PRO A 48 -24.45 4.54 -34.84
N GLN A 49 -25.44 4.64 -33.95
CA GLN A 49 -25.25 5.05 -32.57
C GLN A 49 -24.46 4.02 -31.76
N ALA A 50 -24.72 2.72 -31.95
CA ALA A 50 -23.97 1.66 -31.26
C ALA A 50 -22.52 1.60 -31.72
N ARG A 51 -22.25 1.80 -33.03
CA ARG A 51 -20.89 1.85 -33.58
C ARG A 51 -20.11 3.04 -33.04
N LYS A 52 -20.70 4.25 -33.06
CA LYS A 52 -20.07 5.45 -32.50
C LYS A 52 -19.77 5.31 -31.00
N ALA A 53 -20.69 4.69 -30.25
CA ALA A 53 -20.46 4.41 -28.83
C ALA A 53 -19.38 3.34 -28.60
N ALA A 54 -19.27 2.33 -29.48
CA ALA A 54 -18.21 1.33 -29.42
C ALA A 54 -16.85 1.94 -29.73
N GLU A 55 -16.74 2.72 -30.81
CA GLU A 55 -15.53 3.48 -31.18
C GLU A 55 -15.07 4.39 -30.05
N ARG A 56 -16.00 5.09 -29.39
CA ARG A 56 -15.67 5.92 -28.21
C ARG A 56 -15.07 5.10 -27.07
N ARG A 57 -15.66 3.94 -26.74
CA ARG A 57 -15.13 3.07 -25.66
C ARG A 57 -13.75 2.50 -26.02
N VAL A 58 -13.52 2.15 -27.29
CA VAL A 58 -12.21 1.69 -27.75
C VAL A 58 -11.17 2.80 -27.61
N ALA A 59 -11.51 4.02 -28.06
CA ALA A 59 -10.64 5.18 -27.93
C ALA A 59 -10.32 5.53 -26.46
N GLU A 60 -11.33 5.52 -25.58
CA GLU A 60 -11.16 5.72 -24.13
C GLU A 60 -10.26 4.63 -23.52
N ALA A 61 -10.47 3.36 -23.88
CA ALA A 61 -9.66 2.25 -23.39
C ALA A 61 -8.21 2.27 -23.92
N GLN A 62 -8.00 2.73 -25.15
CA GLN A 62 -6.67 2.95 -25.71
C GLN A 62 -5.95 4.10 -25.00
N ALA A 63 -6.61 5.24 -24.80
CA ALA A 63 -6.05 6.36 -24.05
C ALA A 63 -5.67 5.95 -22.62
N GLN A 64 -6.50 5.14 -21.95
CA GLN A 64 -6.19 4.60 -20.63
C GLN A 64 -4.94 3.70 -20.64
N LYS A 65 -4.82 2.79 -21.62
CA LYS A 65 -3.62 1.94 -21.78
C LYS A 65 -2.37 2.74 -22.11
N GLU A 66 -2.50 3.81 -22.89
CA GLU A 66 -1.40 4.72 -23.22
C GLU A 66 -0.95 5.51 -22.00
N LEU A 67 -1.89 5.97 -21.16
CA LEU A 67 -1.60 6.57 -19.87
C LEU A 67 -0.86 5.57 -18.96
N GLU A 68 -1.36 4.34 -18.81
CA GLU A 68 -0.71 3.28 -18.03
C GLU A 68 0.70 2.92 -18.53
N ARG A 69 0.92 2.95 -19.85
CA ARG A 69 2.25 2.75 -20.46
C ARG A 69 3.15 3.96 -20.27
N GLY A 70 2.60 5.17 -20.36
CA GLY A 70 3.31 6.43 -20.18
C GLY A 70 3.86 6.58 -18.76
N VAL A 71 3.16 6.10 -17.74
CA VAL A 71 3.56 6.18 -16.31
C VAL A 71 4.88 5.43 -15.99
N ARG A 72 5.46 4.67 -16.93
CA ARG A 72 6.70 3.88 -16.73
C ARG A 72 8.00 4.55 -17.18
N THR A 73 8.12 5.88 -17.07
CA THR A 73 9.39 6.59 -17.37
C THR A 73 9.82 7.46 -16.19
N LEU A 74 11.06 7.29 -15.74
CA LEU A 74 11.68 8.14 -14.70
C LEU A 74 11.63 9.61 -15.16
N GLY A 75 11.10 10.50 -14.31
CA GLY A 75 11.12 11.95 -14.55
C GLY A 75 9.90 12.52 -15.26
N LEU A 76 8.84 11.74 -15.47
CA LEU A 76 7.57 12.31 -15.91
C LEU A 76 6.92 13.13 -14.79
N PRO A 77 6.36 14.32 -15.10
CA PRO A 77 5.59 15.10 -14.14
C PRO A 77 4.40 14.30 -13.62
N ILE A 78 4.35 14.11 -12.31
CA ILE A 78 3.19 13.57 -11.61
C ILE A 78 2.49 14.70 -10.88
N ASP A 79 1.17 14.77 -11.03
CA ASP A 79 0.37 15.69 -10.25
C ASP A 79 0.23 15.11 -8.83
N ILE A 80 0.75 15.84 -7.84
CA ILE A 80 0.75 15.42 -6.44
C ILE A 80 0.24 16.57 -5.57
N ASP A 81 -0.61 16.23 -4.59
CA ASP A 81 -0.87 17.13 -3.48
C ASP A 81 0.32 17.07 -2.51
N PRO A 82 1.08 18.16 -2.30
CA PRO A 82 2.28 18.13 -1.48
C PRO A 82 2.00 17.76 -0.01
N GLY A 83 0.80 18.10 0.47
CA GLY A 83 0.35 17.76 1.82
C GLY A 83 0.22 16.25 1.98
N LYS A 84 -0.55 15.63 1.09
CA LYS A 84 -0.75 14.20 1.02
C LYS A 84 0.55 13.44 0.78
N ALA A 85 1.34 13.87 -0.19
CA ALA A 85 2.61 13.23 -0.53
C ALA A 85 3.55 13.16 0.68
N LEU A 86 3.63 14.24 1.48
CA LEU A 86 4.50 14.24 2.66
C LEU A 86 3.97 13.35 3.79
N LEU A 87 2.66 13.20 3.93
CA LEU A 87 2.08 12.30 4.93
C LEU A 87 2.22 10.84 4.55
N ASP A 88 2.00 10.56 3.26
CA ASP A 88 2.26 9.25 2.71
C ASP A 88 3.74 8.93 3.01
N GLU A 89 4.68 9.80 2.66
CA GLU A 89 6.10 9.60 3.00
C GLU A 89 6.35 9.32 4.49
N ILE A 90 5.70 10.05 5.41
CA ILE A 90 5.78 9.78 6.86
C ILE A 90 5.29 8.36 7.19
N HIS A 91 4.13 7.96 6.68
CA HIS A 91 3.56 6.63 6.95
C HIS A 91 4.43 5.52 6.40
N TRP A 92 4.95 5.67 5.18
CA TRP A 92 5.84 4.70 4.55
C TRP A 92 7.14 4.57 5.33
N THR A 93 7.80 5.69 5.64
CA THR A 93 9.04 5.72 6.42
C THR A 93 8.82 5.15 7.83
N ALA A 94 7.69 5.44 8.48
CA ALA A 94 7.34 4.87 9.78
C ALA A 94 7.19 3.34 9.71
N GLY A 95 6.56 2.83 8.66
CA GLY A 95 6.46 1.39 8.38
C GLY A 95 7.84 0.74 8.17
N HIS A 96 8.72 1.37 7.38
CA HIS A 96 10.09 0.91 7.18
C HIS A 96 10.87 0.87 8.50
N VAL A 97 10.79 1.91 9.33
CA VAL A 97 11.42 1.93 10.66
C VAL A 97 10.91 0.80 11.54
N ALA A 98 9.59 0.54 11.54
CA ALA A 98 9.01 -0.54 12.33
C ALA A 98 9.52 -1.92 11.89
N TRP A 99 9.54 -2.17 10.59
CA TRP A 99 10.05 -3.42 10.03
C TRP A 99 11.56 -3.59 10.23
N LEU A 100 12.36 -2.54 10.00
CA LEU A 100 13.81 -2.57 10.24
C LEU A 100 14.13 -2.79 11.72
N ARG A 101 13.31 -2.25 12.63
CA ARG A 101 13.43 -2.51 14.07
C ARG A 101 13.28 -3.99 14.38
N GLU A 102 12.26 -4.65 13.80
CA GLU A 102 12.05 -6.09 13.96
C GLU A 102 13.28 -6.87 13.46
N LYS A 103 13.79 -6.55 12.27
CA LYS A 103 15.01 -7.20 11.74
C LYS A 103 16.24 -7.00 12.62
N VAL A 104 16.42 -5.81 13.19
CA VAL A 104 17.51 -5.54 14.15
C VAL A 104 17.30 -6.31 15.46
N GLN A 105 16.07 -6.45 15.93
CA GLN A 105 15.75 -7.24 17.13
C GLN A 105 15.97 -8.74 16.91
N ASP A 106 15.69 -9.25 15.71
CA ASP A 106 16.00 -10.64 15.34
C ASP A 106 17.52 -10.89 15.42
N LEU A 107 18.34 -9.96 14.90
CA LEU A 107 19.80 -10.04 14.98
C LEU A 107 20.29 -10.04 16.43
N ASP A 108 19.79 -9.13 17.26
CA ASP A 108 20.12 -9.04 18.70
C ASP A 108 19.67 -10.31 19.46
N THR A 109 18.56 -10.91 19.07
CA THR A 109 18.06 -12.17 19.66
C THR A 109 18.96 -13.34 19.28
N VAL A 110 19.39 -13.43 18.02
CA VAL A 110 20.35 -14.43 17.56
C VAL A 110 21.69 -14.28 18.30
N ASP A 111 22.19 -13.05 18.47
CA ASP A 111 23.43 -12.76 19.23
C ASP A 111 23.33 -13.20 20.69
N LYS A 112 22.19 -12.98 21.34
CA LYS A 112 21.95 -13.40 22.72
C LYS A 112 21.81 -14.92 22.86
N LEU A 113 21.18 -15.59 21.89
CA LEU A 113 21.05 -17.04 21.87
C LEU A 113 22.39 -17.73 21.62
N THR A 114 23.26 -17.17 20.76
CA THR A 114 24.60 -17.72 20.53
C THR A 114 25.53 -17.50 21.73
N ARG A 115 25.35 -16.43 22.52
CA ARG A 115 26.18 -16.18 23.71
C ARG A 115 25.80 -16.96 24.97
N GLY A 116 24.63 -17.59 25.02
CA GLY A 116 24.23 -18.43 26.15
C GLY A 116 24.03 -17.66 27.47
N THR A 117 22.93 -17.96 28.15
CA THR A 117 22.56 -17.42 29.47
C THR A 117 23.37 -18.01 30.63
N GLU A 118 24.69 -18.07 30.53
CA GLU A 118 25.56 -18.60 31.60
C GLU A 118 26.66 -17.61 31.99
N ASP A 119 26.25 -16.50 32.60
CA ASP A 119 27.11 -15.83 33.58
C ASP A 119 26.77 -16.40 34.97
N ARG A 120 27.15 -17.65 35.20
CA ARG A 120 27.17 -18.24 36.54
C ARG A 120 28.51 -18.87 36.82
N THR A 121 29.54 -18.03 36.85
CA THR A 121 30.83 -18.38 37.46
C THR A 121 30.71 -18.33 38.98
N THR A 122 30.38 -19.47 39.58
CA THR A 122 30.73 -19.72 40.98
C THR A 122 32.25 -19.86 41.07
N TRP A 123 32.89 -18.97 41.83
CA TRP A 123 34.29 -19.06 42.19
C TRP A 123 34.54 -20.31 43.05
N ASN A 124 35.19 -21.34 42.50
CA ASN A 124 35.85 -22.35 43.34
C ASN A 124 37.27 -21.87 43.67
N LYS A 125 37.60 -21.89 44.96
CA LYS A 125 38.82 -21.32 45.54
C LYS A 125 40.07 -22.20 45.40
N ASP A 126 39.97 -23.32 44.70
CA ASP A 126 41.01 -24.35 44.72
C ASP A 126 41.78 -24.47 43.40
N GLY A 127 42.16 -23.32 42.82
CA GLY A 127 43.44 -23.20 42.09
C GLY A 127 43.68 -24.07 40.84
N ASP A 128 42.67 -24.72 40.28
CA ASP A 128 42.72 -25.40 38.99
C ASP A 128 41.90 -24.63 37.96
N SER A 129 42.52 -23.61 37.35
CA SER A 129 41.93 -22.95 36.19
C SER A 129 41.99 -23.88 34.98
N GLU A 130 40.96 -24.69 34.78
CA GLU A 130 40.68 -25.22 33.46
C GLU A 130 40.22 -24.07 32.57
N PHE A 131 41.01 -23.80 31.53
CA PHE A 131 40.66 -22.88 30.46
C PHE A 131 39.48 -23.49 29.70
N HIS A 132 38.26 -23.02 29.99
CA HIS A 132 37.11 -23.29 29.14
C HIS A 132 37.26 -22.48 27.86
N GLU A 133 37.71 -23.16 26.82
CA GLU A 133 37.82 -22.65 25.47
C GLU A 133 36.39 -22.42 24.96
N GLY A 134 35.90 -21.18 25.09
CA GLY A 134 34.65 -20.73 24.49
C GLY A 134 34.78 -20.70 22.98
N SER A 135 34.68 -21.87 22.34
CA SER A 135 34.49 -22.03 20.91
C SER A 135 33.18 -22.79 20.71
N ASP A 136 32.39 -22.36 19.73
CA ASP A 136 31.38 -23.25 19.17
C ASP A 136 32.04 -24.37 18.36
N GLU A 137 31.29 -25.44 18.17
CA GLU A 137 31.74 -26.72 17.60
C GLU A 137 32.04 -26.66 16.08
N SER A 138 32.01 -25.44 15.49
CA SER A 138 32.51 -25.08 14.15
C SER A 138 33.56 -23.95 14.15
N GLY A 139 33.89 -23.35 15.29
CA GLY A 139 34.82 -22.23 15.42
C GLY A 139 34.30 -20.87 14.91
N ASN A 140 32.98 -20.70 14.70
CA ASN A 140 32.35 -19.40 14.49
C ASN A 140 30.82 -19.40 14.74
N PRO A 141 30.31 -18.68 15.75
CA PRO A 141 28.86 -18.61 16.00
C PRO A 141 28.36 -17.16 16.13
N ASN A 142 28.61 -16.27 15.16
CA ASN A 142 28.06 -14.90 15.16
C ASN A 142 28.26 -14.13 16.49
N ALA A 143 29.51 -13.99 16.96
CA ALA A 143 29.83 -13.38 18.26
C ALA A 143 29.48 -11.87 18.38
N HIS A 144 29.00 -11.24 17.31
CA HIS A 144 28.55 -9.85 17.27
C HIS A 144 27.63 -9.60 16.06
N SER A 145 26.41 -10.13 16.03
CA SER A 145 25.53 -10.10 14.84
C SER A 145 25.22 -8.67 14.29
N LEU A 146 25.38 -7.65 15.14
CA LEU A 146 25.24 -6.23 14.80
C LEU A 146 26.52 -5.58 14.25
N VAL A 147 27.70 -6.19 14.45
CA VAL A 147 29.03 -5.62 14.15
C VAL A 147 29.87 -6.50 13.23
N TRP A 148 29.50 -7.76 12.99
CA TRP A 148 30.21 -8.66 12.10
C TRP A 148 29.27 -9.20 11.02
N GLY A 149 29.75 -9.28 9.79
CA GLY A 149 29.01 -9.80 8.64
C GLY A 149 29.93 -10.35 7.57
N GLN A 150 29.44 -11.32 6.80
CA GLN A 150 30.15 -11.88 5.65
C GLN A 150 30.22 -10.84 4.54
N THR A 151 31.43 -10.50 4.10
CA THR A 151 31.65 -9.51 3.04
C THR A 151 32.00 -10.15 1.71
N GLU A 152 32.55 -11.37 1.72
CA GLU A 152 32.92 -12.09 0.50
C GLU A 152 32.88 -13.61 0.69
N TYR A 153 32.26 -14.31 -0.28
CA TYR A 153 32.30 -15.77 -0.39
C TYR A 153 32.95 -16.15 -1.72
N ARG A 154 34.01 -16.96 -1.68
CA ARG A 154 34.66 -17.51 -2.87
C ARG A 154 34.70 -19.03 -2.79
N ASP A 155 34.21 -19.67 -3.85
CA ASP A 155 34.33 -21.10 -4.06
C ASP A 155 35.28 -21.35 -5.24
N LYS A 156 36.49 -21.84 -4.93
CA LYS A 156 37.53 -22.12 -5.93
C LYS A 156 37.67 -23.61 -6.15
N THR A 157 37.35 -24.06 -7.37
CA THR A 157 37.55 -25.43 -7.84
C THR A 157 38.87 -25.56 -8.62
N GLY A 158 40.00 -25.61 -7.89
CA GLY A 158 41.31 -25.98 -8.43
C GLY A 158 42.47 -25.02 -8.09
N GLY A 159 43.68 -25.58 -7.93
CA GLY A 159 44.89 -24.92 -7.43
C GLY A 159 45.30 -25.46 -6.05
N GLU A 160 46.49 -25.09 -5.53
CA GLU A 160 46.91 -25.43 -4.15
C GLU A 160 45.98 -24.80 -3.09
N ASP A 161 45.34 -23.68 -3.42
CA ASP A 161 44.35 -22.99 -2.58
C ASP A 161 42.89 -23.39 -2.91
N ALA A 162 42.65 -24.61 -3.40
CA ALA A 162 41.30 -25.09 -3.70
C ALA A 162 40.50 -25.32 -2.41
N GLY A 163 39.31 -24.72 -2.31
CA GLY A 163 38.46 -24.77 -1.12
C GLY A 163 37.49 -23.60 -1.04
N GLN A 164 36.60 -23.65 -0.05
CA GLN A 164 35.70 -22.55 0.29
C GLN A 164 36.47 -21.52 1.12
N THR A 165 36.53 -20.28 0.65
CA THR A 165 37.09 -19.16 1.42
C THR A 165 35.95 -18.21 1.80
N VAL A 166 35.70 -18.08 3.09
CA VAL A 166 34.80 -17.07 3.66
C VAL A 166 35.65 -15.94 4.22
N VAL A 167 35.42 -14.71 3.75
CA VAL A 167 36.03 -13.51 4.34
C VAL A 167 34.97 -12.81 5.17
N GLU A 168 35.21 -12.76 6.47
CA GLU A 168 34.40 -12.00 7.42
C GLU A 168 35.17 -10.77 7.89
N GLN A 169 34.50 -9.63 7.91
CA GLN A 169 35.09 -8.38 8.39
C GLN A 169 34.21 -7.77 9.48
N ALA A 170 34.84 -7.13 10.46
CA ALA A 170 34.16 -6.29 11.42
C ALA A 170 33.59 -5.06 10.67
N GLY A 171 32.27 -4.98 10.59
CA GLY A 171 31.53 -3.88 9.96
C GLY A 171 30.09 -3.87 10.45
N ILE A 172 29.55 -2.67 10.70
CA ILE A 172 28.18 -2.52 11.19
C ILE A 172 27.20 -3.24 10.25
N ASN A 173 26.36 -4.11 10.81
CA ASN A 173 25.38 -4.88 10.05
C ASN A 173 24.49 -3.95 9.20
N ILE A 174 24.25 -4.35 7.94
CA ILE A 174 23.50 -3.53 6.99
C ILE A 174 22.10 -3.17 7.49
N TRP A 175 21.43 -4.09 8.21
CA TRP A 175 20.10 -3.84 8.79
C TRP A 175 20.15 -2.75 9.84
N TYR A 176 21.20 -2.74 10.67
CA TYR A 176 21.43 -1.69 11.66
C TYR A 176 21.70 -0.35 10.96
N GLN A 177 22.56 -0.32 9.93
CA GLN A 177 22.83 0.90 9.17
C GLN A 177 21.57 1.47 8.51
N LEU A 178 20.76 0.62 7.87
CA LEU A 178 19.50 1.01 7.25
C LEU A 178 18.51 1.52 8.31
N TYR A 179 18.44 0.86 9.46
CA TYR A 179 17.58 1.28 10.56
C TYR A 179 17.90 2.70 11.06
N PHE A 180 19.17 3.03 11.29
CA PHE A 180 19.56 4.40 11.68
C PHE A 180 19.27 5.42 10.58
N LYS A 181 19.60 5.09 9.32
CA LYS A 181 19.32 5.97 8.18
C LYS A 181 17.84 6.28 8.06
N GLU A 182 16.98 5.27 8.19
CA GLU A 182 15.53 5.43 8.06
C GLU A 182 14.93 6.19 9.26
N ARG A 183 15.47 5.98 10.47
CA ARG A 183 15.07 6.78 11.65
C ARG A 183 15.40 8.25 11.50
N ASP A 184 16.59 8.55 11.01
CA ASP A 184 17.00 9.93 10.70
C ASP A 184 16.14 10.52 9.59
N HIS A 185 15.80 9.72 8.57
CA HIS A 185 14.91 10.13 7.50
C HIS A 185 13.51 10.47 8.03
N LEU A 186 12.91 9.59 8.84
CA LEU A 186 11.60 9.81 9.47
C LEU A 186 11.57 11.11 10.28
N ALA A 187 12.59 11.34 11.11
CA ALA A 187 12.70 12.55 11.91
C ALA A 187 12.75 13.81 11.03
N LYS A 188 13.50 13.77 9.91
CA LYS A 188 13.59 14.88 8.95
C LYS A 188 12.26 15.13 8.24
N VAL A 189 11.59 14.10 7.74
CA VAL A 189 10.31 14.24 7.04
C VAL A 189 9.23 14.78 8.00
N CYS A 190 9.15 14.27 9.22
CA CYS A 190 8.25 14.80 10.26
C CYS A 190 8.55 16.28 10.57
N ALA A 191 9.82 16.65 10.73
CA ALA A 191 10.20 18.04 10.97
C ALA A 191 9.82 18.96 9.79
N LEU A 192 9.98 18.49 8.55
CA LEU A 192 9.56 19.21 7.35
C LEU A 192 8.04 19.37 7.29
N ALA A 193 7.28 18.36 7.69
CA ALA A 193 5.81 18.43 7.71
C ALA A 193 5.28 19.44 8.72
N LEU A 194 5.87 19.47 9.92
CA LEU A 194 5.56 20.47 10.94
C LEU A 194 5.96 21.87 10.46
N LYS A 195 7.15 22.03 9.89
CA LYS A 195 7.62 23.32 9.35
C LYS A 195 6.75 23.82 8.19
N ALA A 196 6.23 22.91 7.37
CA ALA A 196 5.33 23.24 6.28
C ALA A 196 3.90 23.56 6.77
N GLY A 197 3.60 23.43 8.07
CA GLY A 197 2.28 23.71 8.63
C GLY A 197 1.17 22.88 7.97
N ILE A 198 1.47 21.61 7.64
CA ILE A 198 0.52 20.75 6.92
C ILE A 198 -0.69 20.45 7.79
N GLU A 199 -0.51 20.23 9.08
CA GLU A 199 -1.62 19.94 9.99
C GLU A 199 -2.57 21.14 10.10
N GLU A 200 -2.04 22.36 10.23
CA GLU A 200 -2.85 23.57 10.23
C GLU A 200 -3.58 23.76 8.89
N ARG A 201 -2.92 23.44 7.77
CA ARG A 201 -3.55 23.54 6.44
C ARG A 201 -4.65 22.50 6.24
N LYS A 202 -4.48 21.28 6.73
CA LYS A 202 -5.51 20.24 6.69
C LYS A 202 -6.72 20.58 7.55
N VAL A 203 -6.48 21.05 8.78
CA VAL A 203 -7.57 21.44 9.69
C VAL A 203 -8.36 22.57 9.03
N LYS A 204 -7.69 23.59 8.50
CA LYS A 204 -8.35 24.68 7.75
C LYS A 204 -9.11 24.17 6.52
N LEU A 205 -8.55 23.22 5.78
CA LEU A 205 -9.22 22.64 4.61
C LEU A 205 -10.47 21.87 5.04
N ALA A 206 -10.38 21.02 6.07
CA ALA A 206 -11.50 20.27 6.62
C ALA A 206 -12.61 21.20 7.16
N GLU A 207 -12.23 22.27 7.87
CA GLU A 207 -13.16 23.30 8.34
C GLU A 207 -13.85 24.01 7.17
N SER A 208 -13.10 24.41 6.14
CA SER A 208 -13.65 25.06 4.95
C SER A 208 -14.62 24.14 4.19
N GLN A 209 -14.28 22.86 4.05
CA GLN A 209 -15.14 21.86 3.43
C GLN A 209 -16.40 21.61 4.26
N GLY A 210 -16.28 21.52 5.59
CA GLY A 210 -17.42 21.43 6.51
C GLY A 210 -18.36 22.63 6.38
N ALA A 211 -17.79 23.84 6.25
CA ALA A 211 -18.57 25.06 6.03
C ALA A 211 -19.33 25.03 4.69
N LEU A 212 -18.70 24.55 3.61
CA LEU A 212 -19.34 24.39 2.30
C LEU A 212 -20.48 23.37 2.33
N VAL A 213 -20.29 22.23 2.98
CA VAL A 213 -21.34 21.20 3.13
C VAL A 213 -22.50 21.73 3.96
N ALA A 214 -22.21 22.40 5.09
CA ALA A 214 -23.25 23.00 5.92
C ALA A 214 -24.05 24.07 5.16
N GLU A 215 -23.38 24.87 4.33
CA GLU A 215 -24.04 25.87 3.48
C GLU A 215 -24.90 25.23 2.38
N ALA A 216 -24.42 24.17 1.74
CA ALA A 216 -25.21 23.41 0.78
C ALA A 216 -26.48 22.82 1.41
N ILE A 217 -26.37 22.24 2.61
CA ILE A 217 -27.52 21.71 3.36
C ILE A 217 -28.51 22.84 3.69
N ARG A 218 -28.04 23.99 4.18
CA ARG A 218 -28.91 25.15 4.46
C ARG A 218 -29.68 25.60 3.22
N ARG A 219 -29.01 25.68 2.06
CA ARG A 219 -29.65 26.07 0.79
C ARG A 219 -30.69 25.05 0.33
N ILE A 220 -30.39 23.75 0.46
CA ILE A 220 -31.34 22.68 0.14
C ILE A 220 -32.58 22.77 1.03
N LEU A 221 -32.38 22.88 2.35
CA LEU A 221 -33.49 22.95 3.31
C LEU A 221 -34.34 24.22 3.11
N ALA A 222 -33.71 25.35 2.77
CA ALA A 222 -34.42 26.57 2.41
C ALA A 222 -35.28 26.40 1.15
N ALA A 223 -34.79 25.67 0.13
CA ALA A 223 -35.53 25.42 -1.10
C ALA A 223 -36.71 24.44 -0.92
N LEU A 224 -36.69 23.59 0.12
CA LEU A 224 -37.73 22.60 0.39
C LEU A 224 -39.00 23.17 1.06
N ASN A 225 -39.03 24.47 1.34
CA ASN A 225 -40.20 25.20 1.84
C ASN A 225 -40.87 24.52 3.06
N LEU A 226 -40.05 24.19 4.05
CA LEU A 226 -40.45 23.42 5.24
C LEU A 226 -41.48 24.17 6.10
N SER A 227 -42.39 23.44 6.75
CA SER A 227 -43.28 24.03 7.74
C SER A 227 -42.53 24.42 9.02
N PRO A 228 -43.05 25.36 9.85
CA PRO A 228 -42.39 25.77 11.09
C PRO A 228 -42.09 24.60 12.04
N ALA A 229 -42.99 23.62 12.11
CA ALA A 229 -42.81 22.43 12.93
C ALA A 229 -41.68 21.52 12.39
N GLN A 230 -41.53 21.39 11.07
CA GLN A 230 -40.46 20.62 10.44
C GLN A 230 -39.10 21.33 10.58
N GLN A 231 -39.09 22.66 10.46
CA GLN A 231 -37.88 23.44 10.59
C GLN A 231 -37.32 23.42 12.02
N ALA A 232 -38.17 23.29 13.03
CA ALA A 232 -37.76 23.11 14.42
C ALA A 232 -36.99 21.80 14.68
N LEU A 233 -37.20 20.77 13.86
CA LEU A 233 -36.52 19.47 13.98
C LEU A 233 -35.15 19.44 13.27
N VAL A 234 -34.88 20.38 12.37
CA VAL A 234 -33.65 20.43 11.57
C VAL A 234 -32.37 20.47 12.41
N PRO A 235 -32.25 21.32 13.47
CA PRO A 235 -31.04 21.41 14.29
C PRO A 235 -30.74 20.13 15.08
N GLU A 236 -31.70 19.24 15.25
CA GLU A 236 -31.53 17.97 15.95
C GLU A 236 -31.16 16.84 14.96
N ILE A 237 -31.95 16.69 13.90
CA ILE A 237 -31.83 15.57 12.95
C ILE A 237 -30.55 15.69 12.11
N VAL A 238 -30.24 16.87 11.57
CA VAL A 238 -29.12 17.02 10.63
C VAL A 238 -27.77 16.72 11.31
N PRO A 239 -27.44 17.27 12.50
CA PRO A 239 -26.19 16.93 13.18
C PRO A 239 -26.12 15.47 13.63
N GLN A 240 -27.24 14.84 13.97
CA GLN A 240 -27.28 13.41 14.28
C GLN A 240 -26.84 12.57 13.06
N GLN A 241 -27.39 12.86 11.88
CA GLN A 241 -27.03 12.14 10.65
C GLN A 241 -25.59 12.41 10.22
N LEU A 242 -25.10 13.65 10.34
CA LEU A 242 -23.71 13.98 10.02
C LEU A 242 -22.72 13.28 10.96
N ARG A 243 -23.04 13.13 12.25
CA ARG A 243 -22.22 12.37 13.20
C ARG A 243 -22.21 10.88 12.90
N LEU A 244 -23.34 10.31 12.46
CA LEU A 244 -23.39 8.90 12.02
C LEU A 244 -22.48 8.66 10.80
N LEU A 245 -22.49 9.59 9.83
CA LEU A 245 -21.59 9.52 8.68
C LEU A 245 -20.11 9.65 9.08
N ALA A 246 -19.79 10.55 10.01
CA ALA A 246 -18.42 10.73 10.49
C ALA A 246 -17.91 9.54 11.32
N GLY A 247 -18.77 8.94 12.17
CA GLY A 247 -18.43 7.79 13.01
C GLY A 247 -18.40 6.44 12.27
N GLY A 248 -19.09 6.33 11.13
CA GLY A 248 -19.15 5.10 10.33
C GLY A 248 -17.86 4.77 9.56
N ASN A 249 -16.91 5.71 9.46
CA ASN A 249 -15.62 5.54 8.76
C ASN A 249 -14.46 5.16 9.71
N ALA A 250 -14.73 4.82 10.97
CA ALA A 250 -13.72 4.45 11.97
C ALA A 250 -13.55 2.92 12.17
N LEU A 251 -13.85 2.11 11.14
CA LEU A 251 -13.61 0.66 11.07
C LEU A 251 -12.82 0.33 9.80
#